data_AF-A0A972SIN6-F1
#
_entry.id   AF-A0A972SIN6-F1
#
_cell.length_a   1.000
_cell.length_b   1.000
_cell.length_c   1.000
_cell.angle_alpha   90.00
_cell.angle_beta   90.00
_cell.angle_gamma   90.00
#
_symmetry.space_group_name_H-M   'P 1'
#
loop_
_entity.id
_entity.type
_entity.pdbx_description
1 polymer ?
#
loop_
_entity_poly.entity_id
_entity_poly.type
_entity_poly.pdbx_seq_one_letter_code
_entity_poly.pdbx_strand_id
1 'polypeptide(L)'
;MLFLVLLALPVFAQELCLTVKGSFPDPYARLVVTKKLRETALEAGYALGCGPNARKLELRAEVNERPLVVSGLQRVSTYLLKLTVKTPQESFSASVPYRLAYGGEAELPRRRALEEAFRRLKLRLLDYLFKLKKHEGSPKADREG
;
A
#
# COMPACT_ATOMS: atom_id res chain seq x y z
N MET A 1 -1.99 22.27 46.43
CA MET A 1 -2.67 21.90 45.18
C MET A 1 -1.62 21.57 44.14
N LEU A 2 -1.08 20.36 44.23
CA LEU A 2 -1.30 19.26 43.29
C LEU A 2 -0.91 19.60 41.83
N PHE A 3 0.38 19.33 41.57
CA PHE A 3 1.04 19.11 40.29
C PHE A 3 0.11 18.80 39.11
N LEU A 4 -0.07 19.78 38.22
CA LEU A 4 -0.54 19.56 36.85
C LEU A 4 0.67 19.59 35.91
N VAL A 5 1.66 18.72 36.14
CA VAL A 5 2.72 18.45 35.17
C VAL A 5 2.10 17.56 34.10
N LEU A 6 1.45 18.20 33.13
CA LEU A 6 1.07 17.59 31.87
C LEU A 6 2.39 17.28 31.13
N LEU A 7 2.95 16.10 31.40
CA LEU A 7 4.01 15.49 30.60
C LEU A 7 3.47 15.33 29.18
N ALA A 8 3.67 16.34 28.35
CA ALA A 8 3.63 16.23 26.90
C ALA A 8 4.81 15.35 26.49
N LEU A 9 4.64 14.03 26.65
CA LEU A 9 5.55 13.05 26.08
C LEU A 9 5.60 13.34 24.58
N PRO A 10 6.78 13.59 23.99
CA PRO A 10 6.89 13.66 22.54
C PRO A 10 6.44 12.31 22.00
N VAL A 11 5.27 12.30 21.36
CA VAL A 11 4.84 11.17 20.53
C VAL A 11 5.75 11.21 19.31
N PHE A 12 6.96 10.66 19.46
CA PHE A 12 7.89 10.47 18.36
C PHE A 12 7.23 9.49 17.39
N ALA A 13 6.55 10.04 16.38
CA ALA A 13 6.10 9.25 15.25
C ALA A 13 7.35 8.67 14.58
N GLN A 14 7.48 7.34 14.63
CA GLN A 14 8.60 6.66 14.00
C GLN A 14 8.64 6.99 12.51
N GLU A 15 9.81 7.43 12.05
CA GLU A 15 10.03 7.70 10.63
C GLU A 15 10.14 6.38 9.86
N LEU A 16 9.40 6.27 8.76
CA LEU A 16 9.38 5.15 7.85
C LEU A 16 9.83 5.60 6.45
N CYS A 17 10.95 5.06 5.99
CA CYS A 17 11.43 5.19 4.63
C CYS A 17 10.80 4.10 3.76
N LEU A 18 9.68 4.43 3.12
CA LEU A 18 8.93 3.53 2.26
C LEU A 18 9.46 3.55 0.82
N THR A 19 10.04 2.44 0.38
CA THR A 19 10.48 2.25 -1.00
C THR A 19 9.55 1.28 -1.71
N VAL A 20 8.90 1.72 -2.79
CA VAL A 20 8.01 0.89 -3.61
C VAL A 20 8.69 0.56 -4.92
N LYS A 21 8.91 -0.73 -5.18
CA LYS A 21 9.43 -1.27 -6.45
C LYS A 21 8.40 -2.19 -7.09
N GLY A 22 8.63 -2.60 -8.34
CA GLY A 22 7.88 -3.67 -8.99
C GLY A 22 7.41 -3.30 -10.39
N SER A 23 6.44 -4.08 -10.89
CA SER A 23 5.97 -4.02 -12.27
C SER A 23 4.63 -3.29 -12.37
N PHE A 24 4.59 -2.25 -13.19
CA PHE A 24 3.39 -1.45 -13.42
C PHE A 24 3.16 -1.34 -14.93
N PRO A 25 1.89 -1.39 -15.38
CA PRO A 25 1.57 -1.31 -16.79
C PRO A 25 1.84 0.10 -17.36
N ASP A 26 1.82 1.13 -16.51
CA ASP A 26 2.05 2.52 -16.91
C ASP A 26 2.53 3.38 -15.71
N PRO A 27 3.04 4.61 -15.97
CA PRO A 27 3.51 5.52 -14.92
C PRO A 27 2.41 5.97 -13.95
N TYR A 28 1.16 6.05 -14.40
CA TYR A 28 0.03 6.46 -13.57
C TYR A 28 -0.26 5.41 -12.49
N ALA A 29 -0.33 4.13 -12.86
CA ALA A 29 -0.53 3.03 -11.94
C ALA A 29 0.56 3.00 -10.85
N ARG A 30 1.82 3.23 -11.25
CA ARG A 30 2.94 3.36 -10.30
C ARG A 30 2.73 4.50 -9.32
N LEU A 31 2.37 5.68 -9.82
CA LEU A 31 2.17 6.87 -9.00
C LEU A 31 1.02 6.68 -8.00
N VAL A 32 -0.14 6.18 -8.46
CA VAL A 32 -1.31 5.97 -7.62
C VAL A 32 -1.07 4.93 -6.54
N VAL A 33 -0.52 3.77 -6.89
CA VAL A 33 -0.23 2.72 -5.91
C VAL A 33 0.78 3.20 -4.88
N THR A 34 1.85 3.88 -5.32
CA THR A 34 2.87 4.42 -4.41
C THR A 34 2.26 5.46 -3.46
N LYS A 35 1.46 6.39 -3.98
CA LYS A 35 0.76 7.39 -3.18
C LYS A 35 -0.17 6.73 -2.15
N LYS A 36 -0.96 5.74 -2.56
CA LYS A 36 -1.91 5.03 -1.69
C LYS A 36 -1.21 4.23 -0.60
N LEU A 37 -0.07 3.59 -0.90
CA LEU A 37 0.74 2.91 0.12
C LEU A 37 1.34 3.90 1.13
N ARG A 38 1.80 5.07 0.68
CA ARG A 38 2.28 6.14 1.56
C ARG A 38 1.16 6.70 2.45
N GLU A 39 -0.01 6.97 1.88
CA GLU A 39 -1.21 7.37 2.64
C GLU A 39 -1.55 6.32 3.71
N THR A 40 -1.49 5.04 3.35
CA THR A 40 -1.76 3.94 4.30
C THR A 40 -0.74 3.87 5.43
N ALA A 41 0.54 4.16 5.15
CA ALA A 41 1.57 4.26 6.19
C ALA A 41 1.33 5.46 7.13
N LEU A 42 0.92 6.60 6.60
CA LEU A 42 0.52 7.76 7.41
C LEU A 42 -0.69 7.44 8.29
N GLU A 43 -1.70 6.77 7.73
CA GLU A 43 -2.88 6.31 8.48
C GLU A 43 -2.54 5.30 9.58
N ALA A 44 -1.51 4.48 9.39
CA ALA A 44 -0.98 3.59 10.43
C ALA A 44 -0.17 4.34 11.52
N GLY A 45 -0.01 5.65 11.39
CA GLY A 45 0.67 6.51 12.36
C GLY A 45 2.19 6.49 12.26
N TYR A 46 2.73 6.25 11.06
CA TYR A 46 4.15 6.50 10.76
C TYR A 46 4.35 7.94 10.24
N ALA A 47 5.49 8.54 10.53
CA ALA A 47 5.97 9.70 9.80
C ALA A 47 6.71 9.22 8.54
N LEU A 48 6.52 9.87 7.39
CA LEU A 48 7.27 9.52 6.17
C LEU A 48 8.56 10.33 6.11
N GLY A 49 9.70 9.65 6.19
CA GLY A 49 11.02 10.25 6.15
C GLY A 49 12.08 9.21 5.81
N CYS A 50 13.17 9.62 5.16
CA CYS A 50 14.31 8.75 4.85
C CYS A 50 15.58 9.25 5.55
N GLY A 51 15.42 9.76 6.77
CA GLY A 51 16.53 10.14 7.64
C GLY A 51 17.40 8.94 8.05
N PRO A 52 18.54 9.19 8.71
CA PRO A 52 19.49 8.14 9.13
C PRO A 52 18.88 7.12 10.10
N ASN A 53 17.92 7.55 10.93
CA ASN A 53 17.23 6.69 11.90
C ASN A 53 15.89 6.17 11.39
N ALA A 54 15.52 6.46 10.14
CA ALA A 54 14.25 6.02 9.58
C ALA A 54 14.25 4.52 9.28
N ARG A 55 13.17 3.85 9.64
CA ARG A 55 12.99 2.43 9.35
C ARG A 55 12.81 2.24 7.85
N LYS A 56 13.62 1.38 7.24
CA LYS A 56 13.51 1.05 5.81
C LYS A 56 12.47 -0.05 5.61
N LEU A 57 11.43 0.23 4.83
CA LEU A 57 10.46 -0.77 4.40
C LEU A 57 10.41 -0.79 2.88
N GLU A 58 10.88 -1.90 2.30
CA GLU A 58 10.78 -2.16 0.87
C GLU A 58 9.52 -2.96 0.57
N LEU A 59 8.64 -2.39 -0.25
CA LEU A 59 7.44 -3.04 -0.76
C LEU A 59 7.60 -3.31 -2.25
N ARG A 60 7.15 -4.49 -2.70
CA ARG A 60 7.04 -4.80 -4.13
C ARG A 60 5.58 -4.82 -4.55
N ALA A 61 5.20 -3.91 -5.43
CA ALA A 61 3.86 -3.85 -5.98
C ALA A 61 3.87 -4.27 -7.46
N GLU A 62 2.91 -5.11 -7.84
CA GLU A 62 2.70 -5.60 -9.19
C GLU A 62 1.26 -5.36 -9.60
N VAL A 63 1.05 -4.65 -10.71
CA VAL A 63 -0.26 -4.46 -11.32
C VAL A 63 -0.26 -5.21 -12.65
N ASN A 64 -1.16 -6.18 -12.78
CA ASN A 64 -1.30 -7.00 -13.98
C ASN A 64 -2.75 -6.97 -14.45
N GLU A 65 -2.94 -6.99 -15.76
CA GLU A 65 -4.27 -7.00 -16.37
C GLU A 65 -4.38 -8.22 -17.29
N ARG A 66 -5.49 -8.95 -17.19
CA ARG A 66 -5.75 -10.12 -18.05
C ARG A 66 -7.15 -10.04 -18.65
N PRO A 67 -7.33 -10.41 -19.93
CA PRO A 67 -8.67 -10.49 -20.52
C PRO A 67 -9.49 -11.58 -19.82
N LEU A 68 -10.76 -11.29 -19.53
CA LEU A 68 -11.67 -12.19 -18.81
C LEU A 68 -12.68 -12.86 -19.75
N VAL A 69 -13.17 -12.11 -20.74
CA VAL A 69 -14.11 -12.61 -21.76
C VAL A 69 -13.66 -12.11 -23.13
N VAL A 70 -13.43 -13.07 -24.03
CA VAL A 70 -13.26 -12.82 -25.46
C VAL A 70 -14.66 -12.97 -26.08
N SER A 71 -15.25 -11.88 -26.57
CA SER A 71 -16.56 -11.97 -27.26
C SER A 71 -16.44 -12.82 -28.54
N GLY A 72 -17.56 -13.29 -29.08
CA GLY A 72 -17.59 -14.07 -30.34
C GLY A 72 -17.00 -13.35 -31.56
N LEU A 73 -16.73 -12.04 -31.46
CA LEU A 73 -16.02 -11.22 -32.46
C LEU A 73 -14.55 -10.95 -32.08
N GLN A 74 -13.97 -11.71 -31.14
CA GLN A 74 -12.61 -11.54 -30.60
C GLN A 74 -12.32 -10.17 -29.95
N ARG A 75 -13.33 -9.33 -29.73
CA ARG A 75 -13.19 -8.09 -28.97
C ARG A 75 -13.24 -8.39 -27.47
N VAL A 76 -12.15 -8.13 -26.76
CA VAL A 76 -12.11 -8.19 -25.29
C VAL A 76 -12.77 -6.93 -24.75
N SER A 77 -13.95 -7.07 -24.13
CA SER A 77 -14.63 -5.95 -23.46
C SER A 77 -14.42 -5.93 -21.96
N THR A 78 -13.99 -7.05 -21.38
CA THR A 78 -13.85 -7.24 -19.93
C THR A 78 -12.44 -7.70 -19.58
N TYR A 79 -11.83 -7.01 -18.62
CA TYR A 79 -10.49 -7.24 -18.11
C TYR A 79 -10.55 -7.52 -16.61
N LEU A 80 -9.60 -8.30 -16.11
CA LEU A 80 -9.35 -8.52 -14.70
C LEU A 80 -8.08 -7.78 -14.31
N LEU A 81 -8.21 -6.71 -13.52
CA LEU A 81 -7.08 -6.03 -12.90
C LEU A 81 -6.69 -6.76 -11.63
N LYS A 82 -5.44 -7.18 -11.50
CA LYS A 82 -4.87 -7.78 -10.30
C LYS A 82 -3.79 -6.86 -9.73
N LEU A 83 -4.01 -6.38 -8.51
CA LEU A 83 -3.00 -5.70 -7.71
C LEU A 83 -2.42 -6.69 -6.71
N THR A 84 -1.10 -6.80 -6.67
CA THR A 84 -0.36 -7.57 -5.68
C THR A 84 0.63 -6.66 -4.97
N VAL A 85 0.64 -6.67 -3.65
CA VAL A 85 1.59 -5.95 -2.80
C VAL A 85 2.29 -6.97 -1.91
N LYS A 86 3.59 -7.16 -2.12
CA LYS A 86 4.46 -8.05 -1.36
C LYS A 86 5.26 -7.23 -0.36
N THR A 87 5.22 -7.66 0.89
CA THR A 87 6.09 -7.22 1.97
C THR A 87 7.15 -8.29 2.22
N PRO A 88 8.16 -8.06 3.07
CA PRO A 88 9.13 -9.09 3.44
C PRO A 88 8.51 -10.33 4.12
N GLN A 89 7.32 -10.20 4.70
CA GLN A 89 6.69 -11.25 5.51
C GLN A 89 5.41 -11.80 4.86
N GLU A 90 4.69 -10.99 4.09
CA GLU A 90 3.35 -11.30 3.62
C GLU A 90 3.13 -10.84 2.17
N SER A 91 2.16 -11.45 1.50
CA SER A 91 1.74 -11.08 0.15
C SER A 91 0.25 -10.82 0.12
N PHE A 92 -0.14 -9.62 -0.28
CA PHE A 92 -1.52 -9.18 -0.39
C PHE A 92 -1.91 -9.11 -1.85
N SER A 93 -3.03 -9.72 -2.24
CA SER A 93 -3.55 -9.59 -3.60
C SER A 93 -5.05 -9.41 -3.65
N ALA A 94 -5.48 -8.62 -4.64
CA ALA A 94 -6.87 -8.37 -4.95
C ALA A 94 -7.05 -8.31 -6.47
N SER A 95 -8.15 -8.90 -6.94
CA SER A 95 -8.53 -8.87 -8.35
C SER A 95 -9.88 -8.17 -8.49
N VAL A 96 -10.01 -7.29 -9.48
CA VAL A 96 -11.21 -6.50 -9.76
C VAL A 96 -11.50 -6.56 -11.26
N PRO A 97 -12.66 -7.11 -11.67
CA PRO A 97 -13.06 -7.07 -13.06
C PRO A 97 -13.51 -5.65 -13.43
N TYR A 98 -13.21 -5.23 -14.66
CA TYR A 98 -13.68 -3.98 -15.22
C TYR A 98 -13.94 -4.11 -16.72
N ARG A 99 -14.81 -3.25 -17.25
CA ARG A 99 -15.12 -3.21 -18.69
C ARG A 99 -14.49 -1.98 -19.31
N LEU A 100 -13.83 -2.15 -20.45
CA LEU A 100 -13.38 -1.02 -21.26
C LEU A 100 -14.54 -0.55 -22.13
N ALA A 101 -14.94 0.70 -21.92
CA ALA A 101 -15.84 1.39 -22.84
C ALA A 101 -15.08 1.74 -24.13
N TYR A 102 -15.80 1.84 -25.26
CA TYR A 102 -15.21 2.29 -26.51
C TYR A 102 -14.98 3.81 -26.49
N GLY A 103 -13.88 4.29 -27.09
CA GLY A 103 -13.57 5.73 -27.20
C GLY A 103 -12.66 6.28 -26.09
N GLY A 104 -12.64 7.62 -25.92
CA GLY A 104 -11.72 8.33 -25.03
C GLY A 104 -11.91 8.11 -23.52
N GLU A 105 -12.96 7.38 -23.10
CA GLU A 105 -13.27 7.09 -21.69
C GLU A 105 -12.65 5.77 -21.19
N ALA A 106 -11.92 5.05 -22.03
CA ALA A 106 -11.35 3.74 -21.72
C ALA A 106 -10.49 3.71 -20.43
N GLU A 107 -9.87 4.84 -20.07
CA GLU A 107 -9.02 4.94 -18.88
C GLU A 107 -9.79 5.02 -17.55
N LEU A 108 -11.03 5.54 -17.54
CA LEU A 108 -11.78 5.74 -16.29
C LEU A 108 -12.16 4.44 -15.58
N PRO A 109 -12.69 3.40 -16.26
CA PRO A 109 -13.00 2.12 -15.63
C PRO A 109 -11.76 1.47 -15.01
N ARG A 110 -10.62 1.58 -15.68
CA ARG A 110 -9.34 1.03 -15.24
C ARG A 110 -8.85 1.68 -13.95
N ARG A 111 -8.93 3.01 -13.87
CA ARG A 111 -8.59 3.78 -12.65
C ARG A 111 -9.46 3.35 -11.46
N ARG A 112 -10.77 3.26 -11.67
CA ARG A 112 -11.71 2.80 -10.65
C ARG A 112 -11.40 1.37 -10.19
N ALA A 113 -11.03 0.49 -11.12
CA ALA A 113 -10.66 -0.88 -10.80
C ALA A 113 -9.39 -0.97 -9.94
N LEU A 114 -8.38 -0.13 -10.23
CA LEU A 114 -7.15 -0.03 -9.44
C LEU A 114 -7.44 0.49 -8.02
N GLU A 115 -8.25 1.53 -7.89
CA GLU A 115 -8.66 2.07 -6.59
C GLU A 115 -9.43 1.06 -5.76
N GLU A 116 -10.37 0.35 -6.38
CA GLU A 116 -11.14 -0.73 -5.75
C GLU A 116 -10.23 -1.90 -5.33
N ALA A 117 -9.25 -2.27 -6.17
CA ALA A 117 -8.29 -3.31 -5.84
C ALA A 117 -7.46 -2.90 -4.60
N PHE A 118 -7.02 -1.64 -4.54
CA PHE A 118 -6.35 -1.11 -3.37
C PHE A 118 -7.25 -1.10 -2.13
N ARG A 119 -8.50 -0.66 -2.25
CA ARG A 119 -9.48 -0.62 -1.15
C ARG A 119 -9.65 -2.00 -0.50
N ARG A 120 -9.69 -3.07 -1.30
CA ARG A 120 -9.75 -4.48 -0.82
C ARG A 120 -8.48 -4.94 -0.09
N LEU A 121 -7.34 -4.30 -0.34
CA LEU A 121 -6.07 -4.58 0.34
C LEU A 121 -5.85 -3.71 1.58
N LYS A 122 -6.45 -2.51 1.62
CA LYS A 122 -6.15 -1.46 2.60
C LYS A 122 -6.18 -1.95 4.05
N LEU A 123 -7.26 -2.62 4.48
CA LEU A 123 -7.38 -3.06 5.88
C LEU A 123 -6.30 -4.07 6.27
N ARG A 124 -5.93 -4.98 5.37
CA ARG A 124 -4.86 -5.97 5.61
C ARG A 124 -3.48 -5.31 5.65
N LEU A 125 -3.25 -4.32 4.78
CA LEU A 125 -2.03 -3.52 4.79
C LEU A 125 -1.90 -2.69 6.08
N LEU A 126 -3.00 -2.10 6.56
CA LEU A 126 -3.03 -1.39 7.83
C LEU A 126 -2.72 -2.32 9.01
N ASP A 127 -3.36 -3.49 9.08
CA ASP A 127 -3.08 -4.49 10.11
C ASP A 127 -1.61 -4.93 10.11
N TYR A 128 -1.04 -5.19 8.92
CA TYR A 128 0.39 -5.47 8.77
C TYR A 128 1.27 -4.35 9.34
N LEU A 129 0.99 -3.09 8.98
CA LEU A 129 1.75 -1.94 9.45
C LEU A 129 1.61 -1.72 10.97
N PHE A 130 0.43 -1.98 11.55
CA PHE A 130 0.23 -1.92 12.99
C PHE A 130 1.00 -3.00 13.73
N LYS A 131 0.99 -4.25 13.24
CA LYS A 131 1.80 -5.34 13.78
C LYS A 131 3.28 -5.01 13.69
N LEU A 132 3.71 -4.47 12.55
CA LEU A 132 5.08 -4.08 12.27
C LEU A 132 5.58 -3.01 13.28
N LYS A 133 4.71 -2.08 13.69
CA LYS A 133 4.96 -1.08 14.74
C LYS A 133 5.00 -1.70 16.15
N LYS A 134 4.06 -2.59 16.47
CA LYS A 134 3.95 -3.22 17.80
C LYS A 134 5.18 -4.08 18.14
N HIS A 135 5.70 -4.82 17.17
CA HIS A 135 6.89 -5.67 17.38
C HIS A 135 8.18 -4.87 17.66
N GLU A 136 8.20 -3.56 17.39
CA GLU A 136 9.34 -2.69 17.74
C GLU A 136 9.25 -2.07 19.13
N GLY A 137 8.06 -2.02 19.72
CA GLY A 137 7.86 -1.49 21.08
C GLY A 137 8.20 -2.47 22.20
N SER A 138 8.66 -3.69 21.90
CA SER A 138 9.14 -4.62 22.93
C SER A 138 10.58 -4.25 23.28
N PRO A 139 10.88 -3.79 24.50
CA PRO A 139 12.25 -3.47 24.88
C PRO A 139 13.10 -4.72 24.71
N LYS A 140 14.13 -4.62 23.87
CA LYS A 140 15.26 -5.54 23.95
C LYS A 140 15.89 -5.27 25.30
N ALA A 141 15.65 -6.15 26.27
CA ALA A 141 16.40 -6.17 27.50
C ALA A 141 17.89 -6.23 27.14
N ASP A 142 18.60 -5.20 27.58
CA ASP A 142 20.06 -5.10 27.48
C ASP A 142 20.66 -6.40 28.03
N ARG A 143 21.33 -7.15 27.15
CA ARG A 143 22.34 -8.13 27.59
C ARG A 143 23.64 -7.36 27.70
N GLU A 144 23.87 -6.77 28.86
CA GLU A 144 25.23 -6.54 29.35
C GLU A 144 25.77 -7.89 29.85
N GLY A 145 27.00 -8.19 29.43
CA GLY A 145 27.81 -9.33 29.86
C GLY A 145 29.24 -9.08 29.44
#